data_AF-D3ASK3-F1
#
_entry.id   AF-D3ASK3-F1
#
_cell.length_a   1.000
_cell.length_b   1.000
_cell.length_c   1.000
_cell.angle_alpha   90.00
_cell.angle_beta   90.00
_cell.angle_gamma   90.00
#
_symmetry.space_group_name_H-M   'P 1'
#
loop_
_entity.id
_entity.type
_entity.pdbx_description
1 polymer ?
#
loop_
_entity_poly.entity_id
_entity_poly.type
_entity_poly.pdbx_seq_one_letter_code
_entity_poly.pdbx_strand_id
1 'polypeptide(L)'
;MIEHLDGIFETVTFRENMQIRISDMDICEDFPDHWHTPMEIIHATKNWYKIVVDGRTYRLNEGEIAIIRPGTIHALHAPDTGSRTIYLADLSFLGGISNLETLLALLPPVTTITPEREPELYRKAVELLSFMEEEYAGSRSFYDMLLYGALI
;
A
#
# COMPACT_ATOMS: atom_id res chain seq x y z
N MET A 1 8.23 -8.27 -2.66
CA MET A 1 8.52 -9.71 -2.53
C MET A 1 7.91 -10.16 -1.21
N ILE A 2 7.13 -11.24 -1.22
CA ILE A 2 6.60 -11.85 0.00
C ILE A 2 7.76 -12.59 0.68
N GLU A 3 8.08 -12.23 1.92
CA GLU A 3 9.22 -12.81 2.65
C GLU A 3 8.84 -14.09 3.40
N HIS A 4 7.66 -14.10 4.01
CA HIS A 4 7.19 -15.18 4.87
C HIS A 4 5.72 -15.47 4.59
N LEU A 5 5.43 -16.64 4.03
CA LEU A 5 4.07 -17.07 3.66
C LEU A 5 3.73 -18.41 4.34
N ASP A 6 2.69 -18.43 5.17
CA ASP A 6 2.12 -19.64 5.78
C ASP A 6 0.73 -19.92 5.16
N GLY A 7 0.68 -20.88 4.24
CA GLY A 7 -0.48 -21.08 3.38
C GLY A 7 -0.68 -19.88 2.45
N ILE A 8 -1.67 -19.03 2.77
CA ILE A 8 -1.96 -17.77 2.08
C ILE A 8 -1.80 -16.55 3.00
N PHE A 9 -1.31 -16.75 4.23
CA PHE A 9 -1.07 -15.66 5.17
C PHE A 9 0.36 -15.14 5.05
N GLU A 10 0.54 -13.89 4.66
CA GLU A 10 1.84 -13.22 4.66
C GLU A 10 2.11 -12.58 6.03
N THR A 11 3.29 -12.89 6.59
CA THR A 11 3.85 -12.16 7.71
C THR A 11 4.79 -11.07 7.17
N VAL A 12 4.38 -9.81 7.34
CA VAL A 12 5.15 -8.64 6.90
C VAL A 12 6.24 -8.31 7.93
N THR A 13 7.50 -8.27 7.48
CA THR A 13 8.63 -7.82 8.31
C THR A 13 8.83 -6.32 8.15
N PHE A 14 8.95 -5.61 9.28
CA PHE A 14 9.31 -4.20 9.31
C PHE A 14 10.76 -4.01 9.76
N ARG A 15 11.36 -2.86 9.42
CA ARG A 15 12.63 -2.44 10.01
C ARG A 15 12.45 -2.23 11.53
N GLU A 16 13.52 -2.35 12.30
CA GLU A 16 13.47 -2.16 13.75
C GLU A 16 12.86 -0.80 14.12
N ASN A 17 11.90 -0.80 15.05
CA ASN A 17 11.12 0.37 15.48
C ASN A 17 10.26 1.05 14.41
N MET A 18 10.02 0.39 13.27
CA MET A 18 9.12 0.89 12.22
C MET A 18 7.83 0.06 12.14
N GLN A 19 6.75 0.72 11.76
CA GLN A 19 5.47 0.09 11.41
C GLN A 19 5.08 0.34 9.95
N ILE A 20 6.01 0.86 9.15
CA ILE A 20 5.84 1.05 7.71
C ILE A 20 7.00 0.42 6.95
N ARG A 21 6.68 -0.25 5.84
CA ARG A 21 7.63 -0.78 4.87
C ARG A 21 7.29 -0.18 3.52
N ILE A 22 8.24 0.52 2.91
CA ILE A 22 8.13 1.06 1.55
C ILE A 22 9.09 0.28 0.65
N SER A 23 8.58 -0.27 -0.43
CA SER A 23 9.33 -1.06 -1.40
C SER A 23 9.12 -0.48 -2.79
N ASP A 24 10.14 0.22 -3.31
CA ASP A 24 10.22 0.58 -4.72
C ASP A 24 10.65 -0.67 -5.51
N MET A 25 9.80 -1.10 -6.45
CA MET A 25 9.97 -2.34 -7.20
C MET A 25 10.02 -2.04 -8.69
N ASP A 26 11.17 -2.34 -9.31
CA ASP A 26 11.34 -2.44 -10.77
C ASP A 26 11.14 -3.88 -11.30
N ILE A 27 11.01 -4.84 -10.38
CA ILE A 27 10.74 -6.24 -10.70
C ILE A 27 9.25 -6.42 -10.96
N CYS A 28 8.93 -6.88 -12.17
CA CYS A 28 7.59 -7.24 -12.61
C CYS A 28 7.25 -8.68 -12.21
N GLU A 29 6.93 -8.86 -10.93
CA GLU A 29 6.53 -10.16 -10.37
C GLU A 29 5.03 -10.17 -10.04
N ASP A 30 4.39 -11.29 -10.35
CA ASP A 30 3.04 -11.61 -9.88
C ASP A 30 3.08 -12.13 -8.44
N PHE A 31 2.15 -11.67 -7.60
CA PHE A 31 1.94 -12.24 -6.28
C PHE A 31 0.65 -13.07 -6.27
N PRO A 32 0.71 -14.34 -5.85
CA PRO A 32 -0.47 -15.21 -5.80
C PRO A 32 -1.45 -14.74 -4.72
N ASP A 33 -2.59 -15.42 -4.58
CA ASP A 33 -3.55 -15.11 -3.52
C ASP A 33 -2.88 -15.14 -2.14
N HIS A 34 -2.91 -14.01 -1.45
CA HIS A 34 -2.41 -13.86 -0.09
C HIS A 34 -3.21 -12.80 0.66
N TRP A 35 -3.04 -12.77 1.98
CA TRP A 35 -3.55 -11.72 2.84
C TRP A 35 -2.58 -11.45 3.99
N HIS A 36 -2.62 -10.24 4.52
CA HIS A 36 -1.81 -9.82 5.64
C HIS A 36 -2.56 -8.78 6.49
N THR A 37 -2.10 -8.57 7.72
CA THR A 37 -2.68 -7.61 8.67
C THR A 37 -2.41 -6.14 8.31
N PRO A 38 -1.22 -5.73 7.84
CA PRO A 38 -0.98 -4.35 7.45
C PRO A 38 -1.89 -3.89 6.30
N MET A 39 -2.21 -2.60 6.26
CA MET A 39 -2.81 -1.96 5.10
C MET A 39 -1.77 -1.89 3.99
N GLU A 40 -2.18 -2.17 2.76
CA GLU A 40 -1.30 -2.04 1.60
C GLU A 40 -1.75 -0.91 0.69
N ILE A 41 -0.81 -0.11 0.23
CA ILE A 41 -1.00 0.90 -0.80
C ILE A 41 -0.09 0.54 -1.97
N ILE A 42 -0.62 0.63 -3.19
CA ILE A 42 0.13 0.35 -4.42
C ILE A 42 0.07 1.60 -5.29
N HIS A 43 1.23 2.11 -5.69
CA HIS A 43 1.36 3.20 -6.65
C HIS A 43 2.04 2.69 -7.91
N ALA A 44 1.32 2.66 -9.03
CA ALA A 44 1.80 2.15 -10.31
C ALA A 44 2.70 3.18 -11.01
N THR A 45 3.96 3.32 -10.57
CA THR A 45 4.86 4.39 -11.05
C THR A 45 5.23 4.29 -12.53
N LYS A 46 5.20 3.08 -13.11
CA LYS A 46 5.39 2.87 -14.56
C LYS A 46 4.60 1.65 -15.05
N ASN A 47 3.88 1.83 -16.14
CA ASN A 47 3.00 0.83 -16.76
C ASN A 47 1.83 0.39 -15.85
N TRP A 48 1.02 -0.55 -16.32
CA TRP A 48 -0.20 -0.98 -15.62
C TRP A 48 0.05 -2.07 -14.59
N TYR A 49 -0.80 -2.16 -13.58
CA TYR A 49 -0.89 -3.29 -12.64
C TYR A 49 -2.33 -3.75 -12.46
N LYS A 50 -2.54 -4.97 -11.97
CA LYS A 50 -3.88 -5.46 -11.63
C LYS A 50 -3.90 -6.04 -10.22
N ILE A 51 -4.98 -5.77 -9.52
CA ILE A 51 -5.31 -6.38 -8.24
C ILE A 51 -6.56 -7.24 -8.46
N VAL A 52 -6.54 -8.49 -8.00
CA VAL A 52 -7.67 -9.41 -8.09
C VAL A 52 -8.15 -9.71 -6.68
N VAL A 53 -9.45 -9.45 -6.42
CA VAL A 53 -10.11 -9.74 -5.14
C VAL A 53 -11.46 -10.37 -5.42
N ASP A 54 -11.73 -11.56 -4.88
CA ASP A 54 -12.99 -12.30 -5.04
C ASP A 54 -13.46 -12.39 -6.52
N GLY A 55 -12.52 -12.64 -7.44
CA GLY A 55 -12.78 -12.73 -8.88
C GLY A 55 -13.07 -11.39 -9.57
N ARG A 56 -12.99 -10.25 -8.86
CA ARG A 56 -13.05 -8.90 -9.43
C ARG A 56 -11.65 -8.40 -9.72
N THR A 57 -11.47 -7.77 -10.87
CA THR A 57 -10.19 -7.20 -11.30
C THR A 57 -10.24 -5.68 -11.23
N TYR A 58 -9.30 -5.11 -10.49
CA TYR A 58 -9.03 -3.68 -10.42
C TYR A 58 -7.76 -3.40 -11.21
N ARG A 59 -7.87 -2.63 -12.30
CA ARG A 59 -6.72 -2.24 -13.11
C ARG A 59 -6.24 -0.86 -12.65
N LEU A 60 -4.94 -0.76 -12.39
CA LEU A 60 -4.22 0.50 -12.22
C LEU A 60 -3.49 0.82 -13.52
N ASN A 61 -3.70 2.02 -14.04
CA ASN A 61 -2.85 2.60 -15.08
C ASN A 61 -1.64 3.29 -14.44
N GLU A 62 -0.69 3.70 -15.29
CA GLU A 62 0.49 4.44 -14.83
C GLU A 62 0.09 5.71 -14.06
N GLY A 63 0.68 5.91 -12.89
CA GLY A 63 0.41 6.97 -11.93
C GLY A 63 -0.72 6.66 -10.94
N GLU A 64 -1.63 5.72 -11.23
CA GLU A 64 -2.78 5.46 -10.36
C GLU A 64 -2.40 4.73 -9.06
N ILE A 65 -3.22 4.95 -8.03
CA ILE A 65 -3.00 4.42 -6.68
C ILE A 65 -4.15 3.48 -6.30
N ALA A 66 -3.84 2.39 -5.60
CA ALA A 66 -4.82 1.59 -4.89
C ALA A 66 -4.49 1.49 -3.40
N ILE A 67 -5.53 1.36 -2.59
CA ILE A 67 -5.46 0.98 -1.18
C ILE A 67 -6.19 -0.36 -1.05
N ILE A 68 -5.50 -1.36 -0.54
CA ILE A 68 -6.04 -2.67 -0.19
C ILE A 68 -6.22 -2.70 1.33
N ARG A 69 -7.45 -2.93 1.75
CA ARG A 69 -7.81 -2.93 3.18
C ARG A 69 -7.14 -4.12 3.89
N PRO A 70 -6.67 -3.96 5.15
CA PRO A 70 -6.25 -5.06 6.02
C PRO A 70 -7.13 -6.31 5.94
N GLY A 71 -6.50 -7.49 5.87
CA GLY A 71 -7.18 -8.78 5.86
C GLY A 71 -7.90 -9.14 4.55
N THR A 72 -7.74 -8.35 3.49
CA THR A 72 -8.28 -8.67 2.17
C THR A 72 -7.42 -9.73 1.49
N ILE A 73 -8.03 -10.86 1.09
CA ILE A 73 -7.36 -11.84 0.22
C ILE A 73 -7.28 -11.26 -1.18
N HIS A 74 -6.07 -11.16 -1.72
CA HIS A 74 -5.84 -10.56 -3.03
C HIS A 74 -4.64 -11.19 -3.74
N ALA A 75 -4.64 -11.08 -5.08
CA ALA A 75 -3.51 -11.38 -5.94
C ALA A 75 -3.11 -10.14 -6.74
N LEU A 76 -1.83 -10.02 -7.04
CA LEU A 76 -1.25 -8.91 -7.79
C LEU A 76 -0.65 -9.43 -9.09
N HIS A 77 -1.02 -8.80 -10.22
CA HIS A 77 -0.43 -9.12 -11.52
C HIS A 77 0.32 -7.93 -12.09
N ALA A 78 1.52 -8.21 -12.59
CA ALA A 78 2.43 -7.28 -13.19
C ALA A 78 2.38 -7.34 -14.74
N PRO A 79 2.80 -6.26 -15.42
CA PRO A 79 3.06 -6.27 -16.86
C PRO A 79 4.42 -6.92 -17.14
N ASP A 80 4.80 -7.10 -18.41
CA ASP A 80 6.14 -7.60 -18.76
C ASP A 80 7.28 -6.64 -18.33
N THR A 81 6.97 -5.33 -18.26
CA THR A 81 7.91 -4.27 -17.85
C THR A 81 7.16 -3.14 -17.15
N GLY A 82 7.74 -2.57 -16.10
CA GLY A 82 7.08 -1.55 -15.29
C GLY A 82 7.79 -1.36 -13.96
N SER A 83 7.24 -0.47 -13.13
CA SER A 83 7.66 -0.28 -11.76
C SER A 83 6.48 0.13 -10.89
N ARG A 84 6.52 -0.22 -9.62
CA ARG A 84 5.50 0.16 -8.63
C ARG A 84 6.16 0.39 -7.28
N THR A 85 5.59 1.28 -6.48
CA THR A 85 5.89 1.36 -5.06
C THR A 85 4.79 0.65 -4.29
N ILE A 86 5.16 -0.24 -3.37
CA ILE A 86 4.26 -0.86 -2.41
C ILE A 86 4.57 -0.31 -1.01
N TYR A 87 3.53 0.16 -0.31
CA TYR A 87 3.60 0.64 1.06
C TYR A 87 2.77 -0.29 1.93
N LEU A 88 3.40 -0.91 2.92
CA LEU A 88 2.73 -1.72 3.92
C LEU A 88 2.79 -0.98 5.25
N ALA A 89 1.64 -0.70 5.84
CA ALA A 89 1.52 0.07 7.07
C ALA A 89 0.72 -0.71 8.12
N ASP A 90 1.35 -1.05 9.24
CA ASP A 90 0.64 -1.54 10.41
C ASP A 90 0.00 -0.35 11.12
N LEU A 91 -1.33 -0.32 11.15
CA LEU A 91 -2.12 0.77 11.74
C LEU A 91 -2.42 0.54 13.23
N SER A 92 -1.87 -0.50 13.85
CA SER A 92 -2.12 -0.84 15.26
C SER A 92 -1.80 0.31 16.24
N PHE A 93 -0.82 1.16 15.90
CA PHE A 93 -0.49 2.35 16.69
C PHE A 93 -1.61 3.40 16.73
N LEU A 94 -2.53 3.37 15.78
CA LEU A 94 -3.67 4.27 15.71
C LEU A 94 -4.89 3.75 16.45
N GLY A 95 -4.81 2.59 17.13
CA GLY A 95 -5.94 1.97 17.83
C GLY A 95 -6.60 2.83 18.93
N GLY A 96 -5.99 3.95 19.32
CA GLY A 96 -6.59 4.95 20.22
C GLY A 96 -7.44 6.02 19.53
N ILE A 97 -7.45 6.09 18.19
CA ILE A 97 -8.25 7.04 17.42
C ILE A 97 -9.68 6.52 17.35
N SER A 98 -10.61 7.30 17.90
CA SER A 98 -12.04 6.99 17.88
C SER A 98 -12.52 6.74 16.44
N ASN A 99 -13.22 5.62 16.23
CA ASN A 99 -13.82 5.20 14.97
C ASN A 99 -12.86 4.75 13.85
N LEU A 100 -11.54 4.65 14.07
CA LEU A 100 -10.64 4.14 13.03
C LEU A 100 -11.01 2.71 12.61
N GLU A 101 -11.22 1.82 13.57
CA GLU A 101 -11.65 0.44 13.30
C GLU A 101 -12.95 0.39 12.50
N THR A 102 -13.91 1.27 12.82
CA THR A 102 -15.16 1.39 12.07
C THR A 102 -14.90 1.88 10.64
N LEU A 103 -14.04 2.88 10.46
CA LEU A 103 -13.66 3.38 9.13
C LEU A 103 -13.02 2.27 8.30
N LEU A 104 -12.04 1.56 8.86
CA LEU A 104 -11.37 0.44 8.19
C LEU A 104 -12.39 -0.64 7.83
N ALA A 105 -13.30 -1.01 8.73
CA ALA A 105 -14.34 -2.00 8.45
C ALA A 105 -15.30 -1.57 7.32
N LEU A 106 -15.52 -0.26 7.13
CA LEU A 106 -16.38 0.28 6.07
C LEU A 106 -15.67 0.49 4.73
N LEU A 107 -14.33 0.48 4.70
CA LEU A 107 -13.60 0.57 3.43
C LEU A 107 -13.93 -0.64 2.54
N PRO A 108 -14.10 -0.43 1.23
CA PRO A 108 -14.18 -1.55 0.30
C PRO A 108 -12.84 -2.32 0.32
N PRO A 109 -12.83 -3.60 -0.13
CA PRO A 109 -11.61 -4.39 -0.17
C PRO A 109 -10.46 -3.71 -0.92
N VAL A 110 -10.79 -3.01 -2.01
CA VAL A 110 -9.87 -2.18 -2.81
C VAL A 110 -10.52 -0.82 -3.07
N THR A 111 -9.78 0.26 -2.77
CA THR A 111 -10.12 1.63 -3.16
C THR A 111 -9.10 2.12 -4.19
N THR A 112 -9.55 2.57 -5.36
CA THR A 112 -8.67 3.15 -6.40
C THR A 112 -8.76 4.67 -6.37
N ILE A 113 -7.62 5.35 -6.36
CA ILE A 113 -7.50 6.81 -6.43
C ILE A 113 -6.86 7.17 -7.77
N THR A 114 -7.61 7.90 -8.60
CA THR A 114 -7.24 8.23 -9.99
C THR A 114 -7.41 9.73 -10.25
N PRO A 115 -6.56 10.36 -11.07
CA PRO A 115 -6.69 11.78 -11.38
C PRO A 115 -8.01 12.13 -12.08
N GLU A 116 -8.62 11.20 -12.83
CA GLU A 116 -9.87 11.43 -13.57
C GLU A 116 -11.09 11.50 -12.65
N ARG A 117 -11.15 10.64 -11.63
CA ARG A 117 -12.28 10.55 -10.71
C ARG A 117 -12.20 11.56 -9.58
N GLU A 118 -11.00 11.74 -9.00
CA GLU A 118 -10.80 12.44 -7.73
C GLU A 118 -9.48 13.24 -7.75
N PRO A 119 -9.34 14.26 -8.61
CA PRO A 119 -8.06 14.93 -8.89
C PRO A 119 -7.38 15.54 -7.66
N GLU A 120 -8.15 16.16 -6.76
CA GLU A 120 -7.58 16.76 -5.55
C GLU A 120 -7.11 15.72 -4.53
N LEU A 121 -7.88 14.64 -4.35
CA LEU A 121 -7.47 13.53 -3.49
C LEU A 121 -6.24 12.84 -4.06
N TYR A 122 -6.24 12.59 -5.38
CA TYR A 122 -5.09 12.03 -6.09
C TYR A 122 -3.83 12.87 -5.89
N ARG A 123 -3.92 14.19 -6.12
CA ARG A 123 -2.78 15.10 -5.93
C ARG A 123 -2.27 15.05 -4.49
N LYS A 124 -3.17 15.03 -3.50
CA LYS A 124 -2.77 14.96 -2.09
C LYS A 124 -2.16 13.61 -1.73
N ALA A 125 -2.70 12.51 -2.26
CA ALA A 125 -2.16 11.17 -2.06
C ALA A 125 -0.73 11.09 -2.62
N VAL A 126 -0.51 11.50 -3.87
CA VAL A 126 0.84 11.54 -4.49
C VAL A 126 1.81 12.38 -3.65
N GLU A 127 1.39 13.56 -3.18
CA GLU A 127 2.21 14.43 -2.32
C GLU A 127 2.64 13.73 -1.03
N LEU A 128 1.70 13.03 -0.35
CA LEU A 128 1.98 12.28 0.87
C LEU A 128 2.86 11.05 0.61
N LEU A 129 2.61 10.31 -0.47
CA LEU A 129 3.40 9.15 -0.84
C LEU A 129 4.86 9.54 -1.15
N SER A 130 5.07 10.59 -1.94
CA SER A 130 6.41 11.12 -2.23
C SER A 130 7.12 11.61 -0.98
N PHE A 131 6.42 12.31 -0.07
CA PHE A 131 6.98 12.70 1.22
C PHE A 131 7.42 11.48 2.05
N MET A 132 6.60 10.42 2.09
CA MET A 132 6.94 9.19 2.80
C MET A 132 8.15 8.48 2.19
N GLU A 133 8.26 8.42 0.86
CA GLU A 133 9.43 7.85 0.19
C GLU A 133 10.73 8.58 0.55
N GLU A 134 10.70 9.92 0.51
CA GLU A 134 11.85 10.76 0.86
C GLU A 134 12.30 10.54 2.31
N GLU A 135 11.36 10.54 3.26
CA GLU A 135 11.67 10.34 4.67
C GLU A 135 12.10 8.89 4.98
N TYR A 136 11.56 7.89 4.28
CA TYR A 136 11.94 6.48 4.45
C TYR A 136 13.33 6.14 3.87
N ALA A 137 13.74 6.85 2.82
CA ALA A 137 15.08 6.75 2.23
C ALA A 137 16.14 7.54 3.03
N GLY A 138 15.71 8.59 3.73
CA GLY A 138 16.57 9.46 4.53
C GLY A 138 17.10 8.81 5.81
N SER A 139 18.11 9.45 6.40
CA SER A 139 18.68 9.11 7.72
C SER A 139 18.44 10.21 8.75
N ARG A 140 17.33 10.94 8.62
CA ARG A 140 17.01 12.09 9.48
C ARG A 140 16.54 11.60 10.86
N SER A 141 16.84 12.35 11.91
CA SER A 141 16.23 12.09 13.22
C SER A 141 14.71 12.28 13.13
N PHE A 142 13.94 11.44 13.84
CA PHE A 142 12.46 11.49 13.92
C PHE A 142 11.71 11.14 12.62
N TYR A 143 12.36 10.50 11.65
CA TYR A 143 11.73 10.08 10.39
C TYR A 143 10.52 9.16 10.62
N ASP A 144 10.57 8.30 11.63
CA ASP A 144 9.46 7.46 12.08
C ASP A 144 8.21 8.28 12.45
N MET A 145 8.37 9.35 13.25
CA MET A 145 7.27 10.23 13.62
C MET A 145 6.66 10.95 12.41
N LEU A 146 7.49 11.36 11.44
CA LEU A 146 7.01 12.02 10.23
C LEU A 146 6.21 11.06 9.34
N LEU A 147 6.68 9.82 9.20
CA LEU A 147 5.98 8.76 8.46
C LEU A 147 4.63 8.44 9.11
N TYR A 148 4.56 8.33 10.44
CA TYR A 148 3.30 8.12 11.15
C TYR A 148 2.35 9.30 11.01
N GLY A 149 2.87 10.54 11.01
CA GLY A 149 2.07 11.73 10.77
C GLY A 149 1.46 11.79 9.37
N ALA A 150 2.13 11.25 8.35
CA ALA A 150 1.60 11.21 6.98
C ALA A 150 0.45 10.22 6.78
N LEU A 151 0.27 9.27 7.70
CA LEU A 151 -0.80 8.27 7.69
C LEU A 151 -2.09 8.74 8.39
N ILE A 152 -2.08 9.90 9.07
CA ILE A 152 -3.21 10.49 9.81
C ILE A 152 -3.76 11.69 9.03
#